data_AF-A0A179GB85-F1
#
_entry.id   AF-A0A179GB85-F1
#
_cell.length_a   1.000
_cell.length_b   1.000
_cell.length_c   1.000
_cell.angle_alpha   90.00
_cell.angle_beta   90.00
_cell.angle_gamma   90.00
#
_symmetry.space_group_name_H-M   'P 1'
#
loop_
_entity.id
_entity.type
_entity.pdbx_description
1 polymer ?
#
loop_
_entity_poly.entity_id
_entity_poly.type
_entity_poly.pdbx_seq_one_letter_code
_entity_poly.pdbx_strand_id
1 'polypeptide(L)'
;MSDTDQCSLHLSGTQDIPEAWFDEQLKRYRTSNDILQDYISKEVEVLKAYYGRQVRPQDAARAITRPITSTSIPLGETSSDDIVPLTQLWRLLKDALVEWPSGRTPDLVLLLAAIARRRDRIHRGEALDDDERPMTWACLPYLTMIWSEAYWMEPGQIQDAEAQLVAAGLFEWRRAFWYLIKTLERVANHNDNTVASGDNTAEVLLQADFHIPAVACWIKHNGRKLYDEIAKDELRVWEERDVPVEARQFDHPTERWSFWAGRLSEFVTDQQDDIVKGAARHAVKNMEAIAGASRRRNARHDEGDGTCIICPTMTDDPRVD
;
A
#
# COMPACT_ATOMS: atom_id res chain seq x y z
N MET A 1 -19.93 -23.83 -1.21
CA MET A 1 -18.48 -23.94 -1.43
C MET A 1 -17.93 -22.53 -1.40
N SER A 2 -17.41 -22.10 -0.25
CA SER A 2 -16.83 -20.78 -0.04
C SER A 2 -15.36 -20.82 -0.43
N ASP A 3 -14.95 -19.96 -1.36
CA ASP A 3 -13.54 -19.61 -1.60
C ASP A 3 -12.98 -18.99 -0.33
N THR A 4 -12.19 -19.75 0.42
CA THR A 4 -11.37 -19.23 1.52
C THR A 4 -10.17 -18.48 0.93
N ASP A 5 -10.04 -17.22 1.32
CA ASP A 5 -9.04 -16.24 0.87
C ASP A 5 -7.63 -16.65 1.33
N GLN A 6 -7.00 -17.58 0.60
CA GLN A 6 -5.70 -18.19 0.93
C GLN A 6 -4.49 -17.23 0.92
N CYS A 7 -4.67 -15.95 0.56
CA CYS A 7 -3.63 -14.94 0.77
C CYS A 7 -3.56 -14.42 2.21
N SER A 8 -4.56 -14.71 3.05
CA SER A 8 -4.43 -14.53 4.49
C SER A 8 -3.78 -15.77 5.07
N LEU A 9 -2.46 -15.74 5.23
CA LEU A 9 -1.73 -16.77 5.96
C LEU A 9 -2.43 -17.01 7.30
N HIS A 10 -2.70 -18.28 7.59
CA HIS A 10 -3.43 -18.76 8.76
C HIS A 10 -2.87 -18.14 10.06
N LEU A 11 -3.56 -17.14 10.59
CA LEU A 11 -3.63 -16.90 12.02
C LEU A 11 -5.09 -17.15 12.43
N SER A 12 -5.32 -18.37 12.92
CA SER A 12 -6.45 -18.68 13.80
C SER A 12 -6.23 -17.94 15.12
N GLY A 13 -6.31 -16.62 15.08
CA GLY A 13 -6.34 -15.72 16.21
C GLY A 13 -7.60 -14.88 16.08
N THR A 14 -8.30 -14.68 17.20
CA THR A 14 -9.57 -13.95 17.33
C THR A 14 -9.77 -12.84 16.28
N GLN A 15 -10.91 -12.86 15.58
CA GLN A 15 -11.33 -11.77 14.67
C GLN A 15 -11.53 -10.42 15.39
N ASP A 16 -11.49 -10.45 16.72
CA ASP A 16 -11.69 -9.33 17.61
C ASP A 16 -10.37 -8.86 18.22
N ILE A 17 -10.18 -7.53 18.22
CA ILE A 17 -9.11 -6.85 18.94
C ILE A 17 -9.47 -6.81 20.43
N PRO A 18 -8.65 -7.39 21.33
CA PRO A 18 -8.93 -7.36 22.75
C PRO A 18 -8.83 -5.93 23.28
N GLU A 19 -9.68 -5.59 24.26
CA GLU A 19 -9.65 -4.26 24.89
C GLU A 19 -8.26 -3.92 25.47
N ALA A 20 -7.56 -4.94 25.98
CA ALA A 20 -6.21 -4.83 26.49
C ALA A 20 -5.19 -4.29 25.47
N TRP A 21 -5.43 -4.47 24.15
CA TRP A 21 -4.56 -3.91 23.11
C TRP A 21 -4.56 -2.37 23.17
N PHE A 22 -5.73 -1.76 23.34
CA PHE A 22 -5.84 -0.29 23.45
C PHE A 22 -5.18 0.21 24.74
N ASP A 23 -5.36 -0.50 25.86
CA ASP A 23 -4.69 -0.17 27.12
C ASP A 23 -3.15 -0.30 27.03
N GLU A 24 -2.65 -1.25 26.25
CA GLU A 24 -1.23 -1.40 25.96
C GLU A 24 -0.68 -0.23 25.16
N GLN A 25 -1.43 0.30 24.19
CA GLN A 25 -0.98 1.49 23.44
C GLN A 25 -0.80 2.70 24.36
N LEU A 26 -1.72 2.91 25.31
CA LEU A 26 -1.59 3.99 26.31
C LEU A 26 -0.34 3.83 27.19
N LYS A 27 0.08 2.60 27.48
CA LYS A 27 1.32 2.30 28.22
C LYS A 27 2.55 2.47 27.35
N ARG A 28 2.51 2.00 26.10
CA ARG A 28 3.62 2.00 25.14
C ARG A 28 4.06 3.41 24.78
N TYR A 29 3.10 4.32 24.61
CA TYR A 29 3.35 5.71 24.24
C TYR A 29 3.39 6.67 25.43
N ARG A 30 3.51 6.15 26.66
CA ARG A 30 3.52 6.99 27.86
C ARG A 30 4.63 8.03 27.79
N THR A 31 4.27 9.28 28.04
CA THR A 31 5.19 10.42 28.02
C THR A 31 5.03 11.25 29.29
N SER A 32 6.10 11.95 29.69
CA SER A 32 6.06 12.91 30.80
C SER A 32 5.43 14.24 30.41
N ASN A 33 5.10 14.44 29.13
CA ASN A 33 4.42 15.63 28.64
C ASN A 33 2.90 15.42 28.67
N ASP A 34 2.22 16.11 29.57
CA ASP A 34 0.76 15.98 29.78
C ASP A 34 -0.07 16.28 28.52
N ILE A 35 0.39 17.21 27.67
CA ILE A 35 -0.30 17.55 26.41
C ILE A 35 -0.24 16.36 25.45
N LEU A 36 0.95 15.81 25.24
CA LEU A 36 1.13 14.65 24.37
C LEU A 36 0.39 13.41 24.92
N GLN A 37 0.40 13.22 26.25
CA GLN A 37 -0.32 12.13 26.89
C GLN A 37 -1.84 12.25 26.69
N ASP A 38 -2.40 13.46 26.74
CA ASP A 38 -3.80 13.73 26.45
C ASP A 38 -4.13 13.46 24.96
N TYR A 39 -3.21 13.75 24.03
CA TYR A 39 -3.41 13.47 22.61
C TYR A 39 -3.53 11.97 22.37
N ILE A 40 -2.56 11.20 22.85
CA ILE A 40 -2.54 9.74 22.72
C ILE A 40 -3.82 9.13 23.30
N SER A 41 -4.25 9.62 24.47
CA SER A 41 -5.48 9.13 25.12
C SER A 41 -6.71 9.35 24.23
N LYS A 42 -6.84 10.54 23.63
CA LYS A 42 -7.93 10.86 22.68
C LYS A 42 -7.84 10.05 21.40
N GLU A 43 -6.64 9.88 20.85
CA GLU A 43 -6.41 9.15 19.61
C GLU A 43 -6.77 7.66 19.75
N VAL A 44 -6.36 7.03 20.85
CA VAL A 44 -6.70 5.65 21.19
C VAL A 44 -8.22 5.48 21.37
N GLU A 45 -8.89 6.39 22.08
CA GLU A 45 -10.34 6.33 22.25
C GLU A 45 -11.10 6.47 20.92
N VAL A 46 -10.64 7.36 20.03
CA VAL A 46 -11.24 7.50 18.69
C VAL A 46 -11.01 6.23 17.87
N LEU A 47 -9.81 5.66 17.89
CA LEU A 47 -9.49 4.44 17.17
C LEU A 47 -10.34 3.26 17.69
N LYS A 48 -10.53 3.16 19.00
CA LYS A 48 -11.40 2.17 19.65
C LYS A 48 -12.86 2.32 19.23
N ALA A 49 -13.39 3.54 19.23
CA ALA A 49 -14.75 3.82 18.74
C ALA A 49 -14.91 3.50 17.25
N TYR A 50 -13.90 3.79 16.43
CA TYR A 50 -13.89 3.47 15.01
C TYR A 50 -13.87 1.97 14.76
N TYR A 51 -13.00 1.24 15.48
CA TYR A 51 -12.96 -0.22 15.48
C TYR A 51 -14.33 -0.82 15.85
N GLY A 52 -14.98 -0.29 16.90
CA GLY A 52 -16.33 -0.67 17.31
C GLY A 52 -17.44 -0.26 16.35
N ARG A 53 -17.11 0.33 15.18
CA ARG A 53 -18.03 0.85 14.16
C ARG A 53 -19.04 1.88 14.69
N GLN A 54 -18.67 2.57 15.76
CA GLN A 54 -19.50 3.58 16.40
C GLN A 54 -19.42 4.93 15.68
N VAL A 55 -18.35 5.15 14.92
CA VAL A 55 -18.08 6.37 14.16
C VAL A 55 -17.74 6.05 12.72
N ARG A 56 -18.16 6.93 11.80
CA ARG A 56 -17.83 6.80 10.37
C ARG A 56 -16.37 7.20 10.10
N PRO A 57 -15.75 6.74 9.00
CA PRO A 57 -14.34 7.05 8.70
C PRO A 57 -14.02 8.55 8.70
N GLN A 58 -14.90 9.40 8.17
CA GLN A 58 -14.67 10.85 8.11
C GLN A 58 -14.75 11.50 9.50
N ASP A 59 -15.67 11.03 10.34
CA ASP A 59 -15.86 11.54 11.70
C ASP A 59 -14.69 11.09 12.59
N ALA A 60 -14.25 9.83 12.43
CA ALA A 60 -13.05 9.31 13.08
C ALA A 60 -11.79 10.06 12.63
N ALA A 61 -11.59 10.28 11.33
CA ALA A 61 -10.45 11.03 10.80
C ALA A 61 -10.40 12.46 11.37
N ARG A 62 -11.55 13.13 11.49
CA ARG A 62 -11.64 14.44 12.12
C ARG A 62 -11.32 14.40 13.60
N ALA A 63 -11.86 13.44 14.33
CA ALA A 63 -11.68 13.35 15.77
C ALA A 63 -10.23 12.97 16.13
N ILE A 64 -9.64 11.99 15.44
CA ILE A 64 -8.30 11.46 15.74
C ILE A 64 -7.21 12.49 15.47
N THR A 65 -7.36 13.31 14.42
CA THR A 65 -6.39 14.36 14.07
C THR A 65 -6.64 15.70 14.77
N ARG A 66 -7.77 15.85 15.48
CA ARG A 66 -8.16 17.11 16.11
C ARG A 66 -7.16 17.64 17.14
N PRO A 67 -6.58 16.80 18.02
CA PRO A 67 -5.59 17.28 19.00
C PRO A 67 -4.44 18.01 18.31
N ILE A 68 -3.90 17.44 17.24
CA ILE A 68 -2.79 18.01 16.45
C ILE A 68 -3.24 19.23 15.61
N THR A 69 -4.42 19.15 15.00
CA THR A 69 -4.95 20.23 14.13
C THR A 69 -5.22 21.52 14.92
N SER A 70 -5.76 21.38 16.14
CA SER A 70 -6.37 22.50 16.88
C SER A 70 -5.46 23.16 17.91
N THR A 71 -4.23 22.68 18.05
CA THR A 71 -3.25 23.14 19.04
C THR A 71 -2.04 23.72 18.34
N SER A 72 -1.38 24.67 19.01
CA SER A 72 -0.08 25.16 18.55
C SER A 72 1.00 24.09 18.78
N ILE A 73 2.17 24.25 18.16
CA ILE A 73 3.29 23.34 18.35
C ILE A 73 3.62 23.25 19.85
N PRO A 74 3.55 22.05 20.47
CA PRO A 74 3.51 21.91 21.93
C PRO A 74 4.84 22.22 22.64
N LEU A 75 5.93 22.35 21.90
CA LEU A 75 7.28 22.55 22.43
C LEU A 75 7.97 23.57 21.51
N GLY A 76 8.18 24.79 21.99
CA GLY A 76 8.71 25.90 21.18
C GLY A 76 10.23 25.98 21.15
N GLU A 77 10.95 24.89 21.42
CA GLU A 77 12.39 24.92 21.70
C GLU A 77 13.23 24.25 20.61
N THR A 78 12.66 23.33 19.81
CA THR A 78 13.37 22.68 18.69
C THR A 78 12.50 22.54 17.44
N SER A 79 13.14 22.46 16.27
CA SER A 79 12.48 22.23 14.97
C SER A 79 11.91 20.81 14.80
N SER A 80 11.98 19.96 15.83
CA SER A 80 11.45 18.58 15.80
C SER A 80 10.11 18.46 16.53
N ASP A 81 9.66 19.53 17.19
CA ASP A 81 8.59 19.50 18.18
C ASP A 81 7.19 19.44 17.56
N ASP A 82 7.05 19.88 16.30
CA ASP A 82 5.85 19.76 15.47
C ASP A 82 5.68 18.35 14.89
N ILE A 83 6.77 17.59 14.78
CA ILE A 83 6.77 16.21 14.24
C ILE A 83 6.38 15.19 15.32
N VAL A 84 6.68 15.45 16.60
CA VAL A 84 6.43 14.49 17.70
C VAL A 84 4.98 14.02 17.76
N PRO A 85 3.95 14.89 17.75
CA PRO A 85 2.56 14.46 17.77
C PRO A 85 2.17 13.63 16.53
N LEU A 86 2.67 14.01 15.36
CA LEU A 86 2.41 13.28 14.11
C LEU A 86 2.99 11.86 14.16
N THR A 87 4.25 11.73 14.59
CA THR A 87 4.92 10.43 14.67
C THR A 87 4.25 9.50 15.68
N GLN A 88 3.71 10.04 16.78
CA GLN A 88 2.92 9.25 17.73
C GLN A 88 1.63 8.71 17.11
N LEU A 89 0.85 9.56 16.45
CA LEU A 89 -0.36 9.15 15.75
C LEU A 89 -0.06 8.08 14.67
N TRP A 90 1.01 8.26 13.90
CA TRP A 90 1.41 7.30 12.87
C TRP A 90 1.91 5.99 13.45
N ARG A 91 2.61 6.01 14.59
CA ARG A 91 3.00 4.79 15.29
C ARG A 91 1.78 4.02 15.79
N LEU A 92 0.79 4.70 16.37
CA LEU A 92 -0.48 4.08 16.76
C LEU A 92 -1.19 3.41 15.57
N LEU A 93 -1.31 4.12 14.44
CA LEU A 93 -1.99 3.58 13.26
C LEU A 93 -1.18 2.50 12.53
N LYS A 94 0.16 2.60 12.55
CA LYS A 94 1.06 1.55 12.07
C LYS A 94 0.89 0.28 12.90
N ASP A 95 0.95 0.40 14.22
CA ASP A 95 0.77 -0.74 15.13
C ASP A 95 -0.60 -1.38 14.91
N ALA A 96 -1.65 -0.59 14.70
CA ALA A 96 -2.95 -1.13 14.33
C ALA A 96 -2.92 -1.89 12.99
N LEU A 97 -2.29 -1.33 11.94
CA LEU A 97 -2.18 -1.99 10.63
C LEU A 97 -1.38 -3.29 10.67
N VAL A 98 -0.44 -3.39 11.61
CA VAL A 98 0.55 -4.46 11.69
C VAL A 98 0.12 -5.55 12.67
N GLU A 99 -0.48 -5.18 13.81
CA GLU A 99 -0.88 -6.11 14.87
C GLU A 99 -2.34 -6.57 14.78
N TRP A 100 -3.23 -5.84 14.10
CA TRP A 100 -4.63 -6.26 13.95
C TRP A 100 -4.77 -7.39 12.91
N PRO A 101 -5.82 -8.23 12.99
CA PRO A 101 -6.11 -9.21 11.95
C PRO A 101 -6.23 -8.56 10.58
N SER A 102 -5.69 -9.20 9.54
CA SER A 102 -5.64 -8.68 8.16
C SER A 102 -7.02 -8.28 7.59
N GLY A 103 -8.09 -8.92 8.06
CA GLY A 103 -9.47 -8.55 7.72
C GLY A 103 -9.87 -7.13 8.15
N ARG A 104 -9.11 -6.47 9.02
CA ARG A 104 -9.32 -5.08 9.47
C ARG A 104 -8.46 -4.07 8.73
N THR A 105 -7.47 -4.50 7.95
CA THR A 105 -6.63 -3.61 7.13
C THR A 105 -7.46 -2.68 6.24
N PRO A 106 -8.53 -3.12 5.55
CA PRO A 106 -9.36 -2.23 4.74
C PRO A 106 -10.02 -1.10 5.56
N ASP A 107 -10.46 -1.39 6.80
CA ASP A 107 -11.08 -0.40 7.68
C ASP A 107 -10.04 0.69 8.06
N LEU A 108 -8.80 0.33 8.34
CA LEU A 108 -7.71 1.27 8.66
C LEU A 108 -7.25 2.07 7.43
N VAL A 109 -7.16 1.44 6.26
CA VAL A 109 -6.85 2.12 4.99
C VAL A 109 -7.92 3.17 4.67
N LEU A 110 -9.20 2.88 4.93
CA LEU A 110 -10.28 3.86 4.79
C LEU A 110 -10.15 5.04 5.75
N LEU A 111 -9.72 4.80 6.99
CA LEU A 111 -9.44 5.87 7.95
C LEU A 111 -8.29 6.76 7.49
N LEU A 112 -7.18 6.17 7.06
CA LEU A 112 -6.03 6.93 6.53
C LEU A 112 -6.38 7.71 5.26
N ALA A 113 -7.16 7.12 4.35
CA ALA A 113 -7.68 7.84 3.18
C ALA A 113 -8.63 8.99 3.57
N ALA A 114 -9.42 8.84 4.63
CA ALA A 114 -10.23 9.92 5.15
C ALA A 114 -9.38 11.03 5.80
N ILE A 115 -8.28 10.67 6.49
CA ILE A 115 -7.32 11.64 7.02
C ILE A 115 -6.65 12.41 5.86
N ALA A 116 -6.14 11.71 4.85
CA ALA A 116 -5.45 12.30 3.70
C ALA A 116 -6.32 13.30 2.89
N ARG A 117 -7.64 13.18 2.97
CA ARG A 117 -8.59 14.10 2.31
C ARG A 117 -8.92 15.34 3.14
N ARG A 118 -8.45 15.42 4.39
CA ARG A 118 -8.69 16.60 5.24
C ARG A 118 -7.91 17.79 4.67
N ARG A 119 -8.59 18.94 4.64
CA ARG A 119 -7.99 20.24 4.23
C ARG A 119 -7.53 21.08 5.42
N ASP A 120 -7.70 20.55 6.63
CA ASP A 120 -7.26 21.20 7.84
C ASP A 120 -5.72 21.27 7.88
N ARG A 121 -5.19 22.35 8.46
CA ARG A 121 -3.75 22.53 8.63
C ARG A 121 -3.26 21.86 9.90
N ILE A 122 -2.03 21.38 9.87
CA ILE A 122 -1.35 20.82 11.04
C ILE A 122 -0.90 21.96 11.95
N HIS A 123 -1.08 21.81 13.26
CA HIS A 123 -0.73 22.81 14.26
C HIS A 123 -1.23 24.23 13.97
N ARG A 124 -2.52 24.39 13.62
CA ARG A 124 -3.10 25.68 13.19
C ARG A 124 -2.42 26.34 11.98
N GLY A 125 -1.56 25.60 11.26
CA GLY A 125 -0.74 26.08 10.16
C GLY A 125 0.64 26.60 10.57
N GLU A 126 1.09 26.31 11.80
CA GLU A 126 2.43 26.65 12.29
C GLU A 126 3.49 25.67 11.75
N ALA A 127 3.13 24.41 11.51
CA ALA A 127 4.03 23.41 10.91
C ALA A 127 4.18 23.70 9.41
N LEU A 128 5.41 23.77 8.92
CA LEU A 128 5.76 24.11 7.54
C LEU A 128 6.47 22.93 6.86
N ASP A 129 6.21 22.76 5.56
CA ASP A 129 6.99 21.83 4.72
C ASP A 129 8.32 22.47 4.27
N ASP A 130 9.10 21.71 3.50
CA ASP A 130 10.41 22.15 2.98
C ASP A 130 10.32 23.39 2.07
N ASP A 131 9.13 23.70 1.53
CA ASP A 131 8.84 24.88 0.72
C ASP A 131 8.28 26.05 1.55
N GLU A 132 8.37 25.98 2.88
CA GLU A 132 7.82 26.94 3.85
C GLU A 132 6.28 27.10 3.77
N ARG A 133 5.57 26.10 3.25
CA ARG A 133 4.11 26.14 3.16
C ARG A 133 3.47 25.44 4.36
N PRO A 134 2.33 25.95 4.86
CA PRO A 134 1.63 25.29 5.95
C PRO A 134 1.27 23.85 5.59
N MET A 135 1.76 22.91 6.40
CA MET A 135 1.51 21.50 6.21
C MET A 135 0.02 21.20 6.36
N THR A 136 -0.44 20.23 5.57
CA THR A 136 -1.79 19.69 5.65
C THR A 136 -1.73 18.19 5.88
N TRP A 137 -2.88 17.57 6.12
CA TRP A 137 -2.98 16.12 6.20
C TRP A 137 -2.83 15.40 4.85
N ALA A 138 -2.78 16.15 3.73
CA ALA A 138 -2.53 15.58 2.41
C ALA A 138 -1.19 14.83 2.41
N CYS A 139 -1.16 13.68 1.73
CA CYS A 139 0.01 12.80 1.63
C CYS A 139 0.51 12.22 2.98
N LEU A 140 -0.23 12.39 4.08
CA LEU A 140 0.06 11.78 5.39
C LEU A 140 1.52 12.02 5.83
N PRO A 141 1.89 13.28 6.14
CA PRO A 141 3.28 13.67 6.32
C PRO A 141 3.99 12.82 7.38
N TYR A 142 5.19 12.35 7.08
CA TYR A 142 6.01 11.44 7.90
C TYR A 142 5.49 10.01 8.09
N LEU A 143 4.31 9.64 7.55
CA LEU A 143 3.83 8.26 7.67
C LEU A 143 4.80 7.26 7.03
N THR A 144 5.34 7.57 5.85
CA THR A 144 6.32 6.73 5.14
C THR A 144 7.60 6.51 5.95
N MET A 145 8.05 7.54 6.68
CA MET A 145 9.20 7.44 7.57
C MET A 145 8.92 6.44 8.69
N ILE A 146 7.76 6.55 9.34
CA ILE A 146 7.35 5.65 10.43
C ILE A 146 7.08 4.22 9.95
N TRP A 147 6.55 4.07 8.73
CA TRP A 147 6.31 2.77 8.09
C TRP A 147 7.62 2.00 7.87
N SER A 148 8.68 2.70 7.44
CA SER A 148 10.00 2.09 7.19
C SER A 148 10.63 1.46 8.45
N GLU A 149 10.17 1.81 9.66
CA GLU A 149 10.61 1.21 10.93
C GLU A 149 9.96 -0.16 11.23
N ALA A 150 9.10 -0.70 10.37
CA ALA A 150 8.35 -1.95 10.62
C ALA A 150 9.12 -3.25 10.32
N TYR A 151 10.45 -3.24 10.24
CA TYR A 151 11.26 -4.34 9.67
C TYR A 151 11.32 -5.67 10.46
N TRP A 152 10.63 -5.80 11.61
CA TRP A 152 10.78 -6.92 12.56
C TRP A 152 9.57 -7.88 12.65
N MET A 153 8.54 -7.70 11.82
CA MET A 153 7.26 -8.43 11.90
C MET A 153 7.10 -9.47 10.77
N GLU A 154 6.12 -10.38 10.94
CA GLU A 154 5.86 -11.45 9.97
C GLU A 154 5.56 -10.91 8.56
N PRO A 155 6.17 -11.46 7.52
CA PRO A 155 6.34 -10.79 6.22
C PRO A 155 5.03 -10.52 5.49
N GLY A 156 4.11 -11.49 5.54
CA GLY A 156 2.88 -11.46 4.77
C GLY A 156 1.91 -10.36 5.22
N GLN A 157 1.86 -10.08 6.53
CA GLN A 157 0.92 -9.09 7.09
C GLN A 157 1.32 -7.67 6.73
N ILE A 158 2.60 -7.34 6.85
CA ILE A 158 3.11 -6.00 6.51
C ILE A 158 2.94 -5.75 5.02
N GLN A 159 3.26 -6.74 4.18
CA GLN A 159 3.22 -6.59 2.73
C GLN A 159 1.79 -6.51 2.20
N ASP A 160 0.82 -7.20 2.80
CA ASP A 160 -0.59 -7.02 2.48
C ASP A 160 -1.07 -5.61 2.85
N ALA A 161 -0.74 -5.13 4.05
CA ALA A 161 -1.08 -3.76 4.46
C ALA A 161 -0.45 -2.70 3.56
N GLU A 162 0.84 -2.83 3.25
CA GLU A 162 1.54 -1.91 2.35
C GLU A 162 0.95 -1.92 0.93
N ALA A 163 0.65 -3.11 0.39
CA ALA A 163 0.01 -3.24 -0.91
C ALA A 163 -1.36 -2.55 -0.95
N GLN A 164 -2.15 -2.63 0.12
CA GLN A 164 -3.43 -1.92 0.23
C GLN A 164 -3.27 -0.40 0.36
N LEU A 165 -2.26 0.07 1.10
CA LEU A 165 -1.92 1.51 1.20
C LEU A 165 -1.53 2.08 -0.17
N VAL A 166 -0.73 1.34 -0.94
CA VAL A 166 -0.37 1.72 -2.31
C VAL A 166 -1.59 1.71 -3.23
N ALA A 167 -2.45 0.69 -3.13
CA ALA A 167 -3.67 0.61 -3.94
C ALA A 167 -4.65 1.75 -3.65
N ALA A 168 -4.69 2.23 -2.40
CA ALA A 168 -5.46 3.40 -1.99
C ALA A 168 -4.83 4.74 -2.41
N GLY A 169 -3.63 4.73 -2.99
CA GLY A 169 -2.89 5.93 -3.38
C GLY A 169 -2.31 6.71 -2.21
N LEU A 170 -2.16 6.07 -1.05
CA LEU A 170 -1.56 6.66 0.16
C LEU A 170 -0.04 6.55 0.12
N PHE A 171 0.48 5.49 -0.50
CA PHE A 171 1.89 5.31 -0.81
C PHE A 171 2.11 5.30 -2.31
N GLU A 172 3.35 5.61 -2.71
CA GLU A 172 3.74 5.64 -4.12
C GLU A 172 3.63 4.28 -4.78
N TRP A 173 3.00 4.25 -5.95
CA TRP A 173 2.80 3.01 -6.72
C TRP A 173 4.11 2.37 -7.20
N ARG A 174 5.18 3.15 -7.35
CA ARG A 174 6.51 2.67 -7.75
C ARG A 174 7.05 1.60 -6.80
N ARG A 175 6.63 1.62 -5.53
CA ARG A 175 6.96 0.58 -4.54
C ARG A 175 6.57 -0.82 -4.99
N ALA A 176 5.39 -0.97 -5.62
CA ALA A 176 4.92 -2.26 -6.11
C ALA A 176 5.83 -2.80 -7.22
N PHE A 177 6.26 -1.96 -8.17
CA PHE A 177 7.21 -2.37 -9.21
C PHE A 177 8.56 -2.76 -8.61
N TRP A 178 9.10 -1.90 -7.74
CA TRP A 178 10.41 -2.12 -7.14
C TRP A 178 10.46 -3.45 -6.40
N TYR A 179 9.41 -3.76 -5.63
CA TYR A 179 9.30 -5.03 -4.90
C TYR A 179 9.25 -6.25 -5.83
N LEU A 180 8.43 -6.20 -6.89
CA LEU A 180 8.32 -7.30 -7.85
C LEU A 180 9.63 -7.52 -8.62
N ILE A 181 10.34 -6.45 -9.00
CA ILE A 181 11.65 -6.55 -9.67
C ILE A 181 12.65 -7.24 -8.74
N LYS A 182 12.83 -6.71 -7.52
CA LYS A 182 13.77 -7.27 -6.54
C LYS A 182 13.49 -8.73 -6.19
N THR A 183 12.23 -9.15 -6.25
CA THR A 183 11.83 -10.52 -5.93
C THR A 183 11.93 -11.47 -7.12
N LEU A 184 11.35 -11.09 -8.27
CA LEU A 184 11.10 -12.02 -9.38
C LEU A 184 12.16 -11.97 -10.48
N GLU A 185 12.83 -10.83 -10.67
CA GLU A 185 13.86 -10.65 -11.71
C GLU A 185 15.25 -11.03 -11.23
N ARG A 186 15.42 -11.10 -9.90
CA ARG A 186 16.62 -11.61 -9.24
C ARG A 186 16.94 -13.04 -9.67
N VAL A 187 18.20 -13.26 -10.02
CA VAL A 187 18.74 -14.59 -10.28
C VAL A 187 18.95 -15.29 -8.94
N ALA A 188 18.42 -16.50 -8.80
CA ALA A 188 18.58 -17.30 -7.59
C ALA A 188 20.07 -17.50 -7.27
N ASN A 189 20.47 -17.14 -6.06
CA ASN A 189 21.81 -17.27 -5.53
C ASN A 189 21.90 -18.51 -4.63
N HIS A 190 23.04 -19.20 -4.63
CA HIS A 190 23.31 -20.37 -3.78
C HIS A 190 23.13 -20.10 -2.27
N ASN A 191 23.09 -18.83 -1.86
CA ASN A 191 22.89 -18.42 -0.48
C ASN A 191 21.43 -18.08 -0.14
N ASP A 192 20.50 -18.03 -1.11
CA ASP A 192 19.11 -17.57 -0.92
C ASP A 192 18.31 -18.39 0.11
N ASN A 193 18.73 -19.64 0.36
CA ASN A 193 18.14 -20.53 1.37
C ASN A 193 18.86 -20.52 2.72
N THR A 194 19.80 -19.59 2.95
CA THR A 194 20.46 -19.44 4.25
C THR A 194 19.72 -18.43 5.11
N VAL A 195 19.58 -18.70 6.42
CA VAL A 195 19.03 -17.71 7.36
C VAL A 195 20.00 -16.53 7.40
N ALA A 196 19.52 -15.32 7.09
CA ALA A 196 20.34 -14.13 7.11
C ALA A 196 20.97 -13.94 8.51
N SER A 197 22.29 -13.74 8.57
CA SER A 197 23.01 -13.55 9.84
C SER A 197 22.95 -12.10 10.37
N GLY A 198 22.27 -11.20 9.64
CA GLY A 198 22.03 -9.79 9.98
C GLY A 198 21.36 -9.01 8.83
N ASP A 199 20.97 -7.76 9.09
CA ASP A 199 20.17 -6.90 8.18
C ASP A 199 20.79 -6.73 6.78
N ASN A 200 22.11 -6.53 6.70
CA ASN A 200 22.83 -6.38 5.43
C ASN A 200 22.78 -7.65 4.55
N THR A 201 22.58 -8.81 5.15
CA THR A 201 22.43 -10.09 4.44
C THR A 201 20.97 -10.39 4.13
N ALA A 202 20.01 -9.91 4.93
CA ALA A 202 18.58 -10.11 4.71
C ALA A 202 18.10 -9.44 3.41
N GLU A 203 18.63 -8.27 3.07
CA GLU A 203 18.34 -7.59 1.79
C GLU A 203 18.85 -8.39 0.56
N VAL A 204 19.79 -9.32 0.78
CA VAL A 204 20.53 -10.04 -0.26
C VAL A 204 20.02 -11.47 -0.47
N LEU A 205 19.08 -11.99 0.33
CA LEU A 205 18.63 -13.38 0.22
C LEU A 205 17.15 -13.46 -0.20
N LEU A 206 16.86 -14.18 -1.28
CA LEU A 206 15.49 -14.49 -1.66
C LEU A 206 14.90 -15.60 -0.76
N GLN A 207 14.25 -15.19 0.33
CA GLN A 207 13.46 -16.09 1.18
C GLN A 207 12.09 -16.34 0.54
N ALA A 208 11.87 -17.53 -0.03
CA ALA A 208 10.66 -17.81 -0.82
C ALA A 208 9.36 -17.81 0.03
N ASP A 209 9.44 -18.27 1.26
CA ASP A 209 8.39 -18.23 2.29
C ASP A 209 8.03 -16.80 2.72
N PHE A 210 8.97 -15.87 2.63
CA PHE A 210 8.75 -14.43 2.85
C PHE A 210 8.18 -13.75 1.59
N HIS A 211 8.92 -13.82 0.49
CA HIS A 211 8.74 -12.92 -0.64
C HIS A 211 7.59 -13.32 -1.57
N ILE A 212 7.29 -14.61 -1.71
CA ILE A 212 6.25 -15.07 -2.63
C ILE A 212 4.84 -14.74 -2.13
N PRO A 213 4.50 -14.96 -0.83
CA PRO A 213 3.25 -14.44 -0.27
C PRO A 213 3.10 -12.93 -0.41
N ALA A 214 4.18 -12.17 -0.20
CA ALA A 214 4.18 -10.72 -0.39
C ALA A 214 3.89 -10.33 -1.84
N VAL A 215 4.56 -10.94 -2.81
CA VAL A 215 4.30 -10.73 -4.25
C VAL A 215 2.84 -11.02 -4.60
N ALA A 216 2.24 -12.07 -4.03
CA ALA A 216 0.84 -12.38 -4.25
C ALA A 216 -0.08 -11.24 -3.76
N CYS A 217 0.23 -10.62 -2.62
CA CYS A 217 -0.50 -9.46 -2.10
C CYS A 217 -0.34 -8.22 -3.01
N TRP A 218 0.88 -7.93 -3.46
CA TRP A 218 1.14 -6.85 -4.41
C TRP A 218 0.36 -7.02 -5.72
N ILE A 219 0.32 -8.23 -6.27
CA ILE A 219 -0.45 -8.54 -7.48
C ILE A 219 -1.96 -8.46 -7.21
N LYS A 220 -2.44 -8.97 -6.07
CA LYS A 220 -3.86 -8.93 -5.68
C LYS A 220 -4.41 -7.50 -5.69
N HIS A 221 -3.69 -6.58 -5.05
CA HIS A 221 -4.18 -5.20 -4.85
C HIS A 221 -3.78 -4.24 -5.97
N ASN A 222 -2.58 -4.42 -6.55
CA ASN A 222 -2.00 -3.47 -7.50
C ASN A 222 -1.82 -4.04 -8.91
N GLY A 223 -2.06 -5.34 -9.13
CA GLY A 223 -1.76 -6.02 -10.39
C GLY A 223 -2.36 -5.39 -11.64
N ARG A 224 -3.58 -4.84 -11.55
CA ARG A 224 -4.19 -4.13 -12.69
C ARG A 224 -3.38 -2.89 -13.06
N LYS A 225 -3.09 -2.04 -12.07
CA LYS A 225 -2.31 -0.82 -12.28
C LYS A 225 -0.91 -1.17 -12.76
N LEU A 226 -0.25 -2.15 -12.14
CA LEU A 226 1.05 -2.68 -12.59
C LEU A 226 1.01 -3.07 -14.07
N TYR A 227 0.03 -3.87 -14.48
CA TYR A 227 -0.10 -4.31 -15.88
C TYR A 227 -0.30 -3.13 -16.85
N ASP A 228 -1.19 -2.19 -16.50
CA ASP A 228 -1.51 -1.04 -17.35
C ASP A 228 -0.29 -0.11 -17.48
N GLU A 229 0.50 0.08 -16.43
CA GLU A 229 1.73 0.89 -16.45
C GLU A 229 2.90 0.18 -17.15
N ILE A 230 3.02 -1.15 -17.04
CA ILE A 230 3.96 -1.94 -17.85
C ILE A 230 3.65 -1.75 -19.34
N ALA A 231 2.37 -1.81 -19.72
CA ALA A 231 1.97 -1.66 -21.11
C ALA A 231 2.30 -0.27 -21.69
N LYS A 232 2.43 0.75 -20.84
CA LYS A 232 2.85 2.11 -21.22
C LYS A 232 4.35 2.35 -21.17
N ASP A 233 5.13 1.38 -20.69
CA ASP A 233 6.58 1.48 -20.49
C ASP A 233 7.02 2.59 -19.51
N GLU A 234 6.30 2.74 -18.39
CA GLU A 234 6.62 3.77 -17.37
C GLU A 234 8.03 3.66 -16.79
N LEU A 235 8.68 2.49 -16.90
CA LEU A 235 10.07 2.30 -16.48
C LEU A 235 11.06 3.12 -17.32
N ARG A 236 10.69 3.57 -18.53
CA ARG A 236 11.53 4.52 -19.31
C ARG A 236 11.74 5.85 -18.61
N VAL A 237 10.82 6.23 -17.73
CA VAL A 237 10.84 7.51 -17.01
C VAL A 237 11.54 7.39 -15.66
N TRP A 238 11.99 6.19 -15.29
CA TRP A 238 12.76 5.99 -14.06
C TRP A 238 14.20 6.46 -14.30
N GLU A 239 14.76 7.22 -13.36
CA GLU A 239 16.18 7.51 -13.42
C GLU A 239 16.97 6.21 -13.18
N GLU A 240 18.18 6.11 -13.74
CA GLU A 240 19.00 4.90 -13.61
C GLU A 240 19.23 4.50 -12.14
N ARG A 241 19.33 5.48 -11.24
CA ARG A 241 19.44 5.27 -9.79
C ARG A 241 18.18 4.72 -9.12
N ASP A 242 17.02 4.87 -9.75
CA ASP A 242 15.71 4.44 -9.24
C ASP A 242 15.36 3.00 -9.69
N VAL A 243 16.09 2.48 -10.68
CA VAL A 243 15.91 1.12 -11.21
C VAL A 243 16.71 0.14 -10.34
N PRO A 244 16.07 -0.89 -9.75
CA PRO A 244 16.79 -1.93 -9.01
C PRO A 244 17.88 -2.58 -9.88
N VAL A 245 19.02 -2.92 -9.29
CA VAL A 245 20.13 -3.57 -10.01
C VAL A 245 19.73 -4.94 -10.59
N GLU A 246 18.72 -5.58 -10.00
CA GLU A 246 18.15 -6.84 -10.46
C GLU A 246 17.26 -6.68 -11.71
N ALA A 247 16.94 -5.44 -12.11
CA ALA A 247 16.06 -5.18 -13.23
C ALA A 247 16.64 -5.73 -14.52
N ARG A 248 15.87 -6.60 -15.17
CA ARG A 248 16.19 -7.16 -16.47
C ARG A 248 15.78 -6.20 -17.57
N GLN A 249 16.57 -6.19 -18.63
CA GLN A 249 16.18 -5.58 -19.89
C GLN A 249 15.26 -6.52 -20.65
N PHE A 250 14.20 -5.94 -21.21
CA PHE A 250 13.23 -6.63 -22.06
C PHE A 250 13.10 -5.82 -23.35
N ASP A 251 12.95 -6.51 -24.48
CA ASP A 251 12.77 -5.85 -25.78
C ASP A 251 11.39 -5.19 -25.85
N HIS A 252 10.40 -5.82 -25.22
CA HIS A 252 9.07 -5.26 -25.02
C HIS A 252 8.68 -5.22 -23.54
N PRO A 253 8.17 -4.10 -23.02
CA PRO A 253 7.81 -3.95 -21.60
C PRO A 253 6.84 -5.02 -21.12
N THR A 254 5.89 -5.41 -21.97
CA THR A 254 4.88 -6.44 -21.67
C THR A 254 5.47 -7.84 -21.48
N GLU A 255 6.68 -8.12 -21.97
CA GLU A 255 7.39 -9.37 -21.73
C GLU A 255 7.69 -9.57 -20.24
N ARG A 256 7.92 -8.48 -19.52
CA ARG A 256 8.15 -8.50 -18.07
C ARG A 256 7.01 -9.17 -17.31
N TRP A 257 5.76 -8.90 -17.68
CA TRP A 257 4.60 -9.51 -17.06
C TRP A 257 4.56 -11.03 -17.26
N SER A 258 4.85 -11.48 -18.49
CA SER A 258 4.92 -12.90 -18.83
C SER A 258 6.09 -13.58 -18.13
N PHE A 259 7.24 -12.90 -18.03
CA PHE A 259 8.41 -13.38 -17.30
C PHE A 259 8.10 -13.57 -15.81
N TRP A 260 7.50 -12.58 -15.15
CA TRP A 260 7.09 -12.68 -13.74
C TRP A 260 6.10 -13.83 -13.51
N ALA A 261 5.11 -13.99 -14.40
CA ALA A 261 4.16 -15.11 -14.32
C ALA A 261 4.86 -16.48 -14.48
N GLY A 262 5.85 -16.57 -15.38
CA GLY A 262 6.69 -17.75 -15.55
C GLY A 262 7.47 -18.10 -14.29
N ARG A 263 8.15 -17.10 -13.69
CA ARG A 263 8.90 -17.28 -12.43
C ARG A 263 8.00 -17.74 -11.29
N LEU A 264 6.81 -17.16 -11.14
CA LEU A 264 5.85 -17.62 -10.13
C LEU A 264 5.37 -19.04 -10.41
N SER A 265 5.24 -19.44 -11.68
CA SER A 265 4.83 -20.80 -12.05
C SER A 265 5.87 -21.86 -11.65
N GLU A 266 7.16 -21.53 -11.68
CA GLU A 266 8.23 -22.41 -11.15
C GLU A 266 8.03 -22.70 -9.65
N PHE A 267 7.63 -21.70 -8.86
CA PHE A 267 7.27 -21.92 -7.44
C PHE A 267 6.00 -22.77 -7.28
N VAL A 268 5.13 -22.84 -8.28
CA VAL A 268 3.96 -23.74 -8.24
C VAL A 268 4.37 -25.19 -8.50
N THR A 269 5.38 -25.44 -9.33
CA THR A 269 5.79 -26.80 -9.71
C THR A 269 6.83 -27.38 -8.77
N ASP A 270 7.83 -26.58 -8.38
CA ASP A 270 9.09 -27.09 -7.82
C ASP A 270 9.16 -26.94 -6.30
N GLN A 271 8.30 -26.12 -5.70
CA GLN A 271 8.34 -25.83 -4.26
C GLN A 271 7.56 -26.86 -3.43
N GLN A 272 8.16 -27.28 -2.32
CA GLN A 272 7.56 -28.24 -1.37
C GLN A 272 6.65 -27.57 -0.33
N ASP A 273 6.88 -26.30 -0.04
CA ASP A 273 6.06 -25.52 0.88
C ASP A 273 4.70 -25.18 0.26
N ASP A 274 3.63 -25.72 0.84
CA ASP A 274 2.25 -25.52 0.40
C ASP A 274 1.78 -24.06 0.49
N ILE A 275 2.31 -23.28 1.43
CA ILE A 275 2.03 -21.86 1.58
C ILE A 275 2.59 -21.10 0.38
N VAL A 276 3.88 -21.30 0.09
CA VAL A 276 4.56 -20.63 -1.03
C VAL A 276 3.91 -21.03 -2.35
N LYS A 277 3.63 -22.32 -2.52
CA LYS A 277 2.96 -22.87 -3.70
C LYS A 277 1.54 -22.31 -3.86
N GLY A 278 0.80 -22.18 -2.77
CA GLY A 278 -0.54 -21.59 -2.74
C GLY A 278 -0.53 -20.11 -3.13
N ALA A 279 0.37 -19.32 -2.53
CA ALA A 279 0.56 -17.91 -2.85
C ALA A 279 0.97 -17.69 -4.31
N ALA A 280 1.95 -18.45 -4.81
CA ALA A 280 2.39 -18.39 -6.20
C ALA A 280 1.23 -18.70 -7.16
N ARG A 281 0.46 -19.77 -6.88
CA ARG A 281 -0.70 -20.14 -7.69
C ARG A 281 -1.76 -19.03 -7.70
N HIS A 282 -2.01 -18.42 -6.55
CA HIS A 282 -2.96 -17.30 -6.45
C HIS A 282 -2.49 -16.09 -7.26
N ALA A 283 -1.21 -15.74 -7.16
CA ALA A 283 -0.59 -14.68 -7.94
C ALA A 283 -0.72 -14.92 -9.45
N VAL A 284 -0.34 -16.10 -9.95
CA VAL A 284 -0.46 -16.47 -11.38
C VAL A 284 -1.91 -16.36 -11.85
N LYS A 285 -2.86 -16.92 -11.10
CA LYS A 285 -4.29 -16.84 -11.44
C LYS A 285 -4.78 -15.38 -11.57
N ASN A 286 -4.36 -14.51 -10.65
CA ASN A 286 -4.69 -13.08 -10.74
C ASN A 286 -4.04 -12.43 -11.96
N MET A 287 -2.78 -12.74 -12.25
CA MET A 287 -2.08 -12.19 -13.41
C MET A 287 -2.73 -12.58 -14.73
N GLU A 288 -3.14 -13.84 -14.87
CA GLU A 288 -3.86 -14.36 -16.03
C GLU A 288 -5.23 -13.68 -16.20
N ALA A 289 -5.97 -13.51 -15.11
CA ALA A 289 -7.25 -12.81 -15.12
C ALA A 289 -7.09 -11.34 -15.54
N ILE A 290 -6.04 -10.67 -15.06
CA ILE A 290 -5.71 -9.29 -15.41
C ILE A 290 -5.42 -9.18 -16.91
N ALA A 291 -4.46 -9.95 -17.42
CA ALA A 291 -4.07 -9.94 -18.83
C ALA A 291 -5.24 -10.34 -19.75
N GLY A 292 -6.03 -11.35 -19.35
CA GLY A 292 -7.21 -11.79 -20.08
C GLY A 292 -8.28 -10.70 -20.20
N ALA A 293 -8.55 -9.96 -19.13
CA ALA A 293 -9.48 -8.84 -19.17
C ALA A 293 -8.98 -7.67 -20.03
N SER A 294 -7.68 -7.37 -20.02
CA SER A 294 -7.09 -6.33 -20.87
C SER A 294 -7.21 -6.67 -22.36
N ARG A 295 -6.92 -7.93 -22.74
CA ARG A 295 -7.11 -8.40 -24.13
C ARG A 295 -8.56 -8.25 -24.60
N ARG A 296 -9.54 -8.59 -23.74
CA ARG A 296 -10.97 -8.41 -24.06
C ARG A 296 -11.38 -6.95 -24.22
N ARG A 297 -10.78 -6.04 -23.44
CA ARG A 297 -11.03 -4.60 -23.55
C ARG A 297 -10.50 -4.06 -24.89
N ASN A 298 -9.30 -4.45 -25.29
CA ASN A 298 -8.68 -4.01 -26.54
C ASN A 298 -9.44 -4.56 -27.76
N ALA A 299 -9.82 -5.84 -27.76
CA ALA A 299 -10.60 -6.43 -28.85
C ALA A 299 -11.95 -5.72 -29.09
N ARG A 300 -12.62 -5.24 -28.02
CA ARG A 300 -13.85 -4.45 -28.13
C ARG A 300 -13.64 -3.05 -28.69
N HIS A 301 -12.45 -2.47 -28.50
CA HIS A 301 -12.09 -1.20 -29.11
C HIS A 301 -11.78 -1.39 -30.60
N ASP A 302 -11.10 -2.47 -30.98
CA ASP A 302 -10.80 -2.77 -32.39
C ASP A 302 -12.05 -3.17 -33.19
N GLU A 303 -13.03 -3.84 -32.58
CA GLU A 303 -14.32 -4.15 -33.21
C GLU A 303 -15.28 -2.94 -33.28
N GLY A 304 -14.97 -1.85 -32.55
CA GLY A 304 -15.78 -0.64 -32.48
C GLY A 304 -15.46 0.43 -33.54
N ASP A 305 -14.34 0.30 -34.25
CA ASP A 305 -13.88 1.32 -35.22
C ASP A 305 -14.30 1.02 -36.69
N GLY A 306 -15.21 0.05 -36.87
CA GLY A 306 -15.75 -0.38 -38.17
C GLY A 306 -17.03 0.33 -38.63
N THR A 307 -17.59 1.25 -37.84
CA THR A 307 -18.76 2.03 -38.27
C THR A 307 -18.53 3.51 -38.06
N CYS A 308 -17.82 4.10 -39.03
CA CYS A 308 -18.05 5.47 -39.43
C CYS A 308 -19.53 5.58 -39.88
N ILE A 309 -20.43 5.94 -38.97
CA ILE A 309 -21.75 6.50 -39.36
C ILE A 309 -21.50 7.98 -39.69
N ILE A 310 -20.81 8.22 -40.80
CA ILE A 310 -21.19 9.34 -41.64
C ILE A 310 -22.20 8.76 -42.61
N CYS A 311 -23.46 9.11 -42.41
CA CYS A 311 -24.37 9.17 -43.55
C CYS A 311 -25.07 10.52 -43.59
N PRO A 312 -25.31 11.00 -44.82
CA PRO A 312 -25.36 12.41 -45.16
C PRO A 312 -26.81 12.87 -45.31
N THR A 313 -27.07 14.15 -45.05
CA THR A 313 -28.15 14.85 -45.76
C THR A 313 -27.69 16.28 -46.01
N MET A 314 -27.01 16.46 -47.15
CA MET A 314 -27.24 17.67 -47.93
C MET A 314 -28.66 17.60 -48.46
N THR A 315 -29.47 18.58 -48.12
CA THR A 315 -30.55 19.04 -48.99
C THR A 315 -30.28 20.52 -49.22
N ASP A 316 -30.00 20.84 -50.49
CA ASP A 316 -29.88 22.17 -51.03
C ASP A 316 -31.15 23.00 -50.77
N ASP A 317 -30.91 24.25 -50.33
CA ASP A 317 -31.51 25.56 -50.64
C ASP A 317 -33.00 25.68 -51.09
N PRO A 318 -33.70 26.80 -50.78
CA PRO A 318 -33.38 28.04 -51.49
C PRO A 318 -33.46 29.34 -50.67
N ARG A 319 -32.57 30.27 -51.04
CA ARG A 319 -32.76 31.73 -50.93
C ARG A 319 -33.91 32.23 -51.82
N VAL A 320 -34.86 32.96 -51.22
CA VAL A 320 -35.70 34.06 -51.75
C VAL A 320 -36.28 34.74 -50.50
N ASP A 321 -36.21 36.03 -50.16
CA ASP A 321 -35.64 37.28 -50.69
C ASP A 321 -34.99 38.02 -49.50
#